data_AF-L2G3K2-F1
#
_entry.id   AF-L2G3K2-F1
#
_cell.length_a   1.000
_cell.length_b   1.000
_cell.length_c   1.000
_cell.angle_alpha   90.00
_cell.angle_beta   90.00
_cell.angle_gamma   90.00
#
_symmetry.space_group_name_H-M   'P 1'
#
loop_
_entity.id
_entity.type
_entity.pdbx_description
1 polymer ?
#
loop_
_entity_poly.entity_id
_entity_poly.type
_entity_poly.pdbx_seq_one_letter_code
_entity_poly.pdbx_strand_id
1 'polypeptide(L)'
;MPYDTEVSTTATVFDTEDDNGIWTFADLTGDGSLDLARTANTPTAFDAVDEHPAASGHTFLLRDWTGDGRADLILVKTRDTPGGKVELHVAAADADYQAYALQTETVFDCEDGGAWTMTYPRGDHLVYLKTRDCGSGMVEVHTAGRGGGGPSDRGEPTAFEAEENGTWCLAPRGVDDGEGGGGLADLYYVKTRETDSGVVEVHAATAESGWQDRPLGIVSSFAPGEDGHWVLADLNGGDVPDLVYVKVRDTDSGKVEIHTNEV
;
A
#
# COMPACT_ATOMS: atom_id res chain seq x y z
N MET A 1 -21.84 -10.00 7.58
CA MET A 1 -21.31 -9.50 6.29
C MET A 1 -19.82 -9.26 6.49
N PRO A 2 -18.97 -9.26 5.44
CA PRO A 2 -17.58 -8.83 5.60
C PRO A 2 -17.53 -7.46 6.28
N TYR A 3 -16.57 -7.24 7.17
CA TYR A 3 -16.35 -5.99 7.92
C TYR A 3 -17.48 -5.48 8.82
N ASP A 4 -18.46 -6.32 9.17
CA ASP A 4 -19.61 -5.91 10.00
C ASP A 4 -19.29 -5.90 11.52
N THR A 5 -18.11 -6.38 11.91
CA THR A 5 -17.71 -6.47 13.32
C THR A 5 -16.21 -6.26 13.46
N GLU A 6 -15.83 -5.40 14.39
CA GLU A 6 -14.46 -5.32 14.89
C GLU A 6 -14.19 -6.53 15.78
N VAL A 7 -13.22 -7.35 15.38
CA VAL A 7 -12.94 -8.63 16.02
C VAL A 7 -11.73 -8.57 16.95
N SER A 8 -10.89 -7.55 16.80
CA SER A 8 -9.71 -7.34 17.65
C SER A 8 -9.39 -5.86 17.80
N THR A 9 -9.09 -5.46 19.04
CA THR A 9 -8.42 -4.21 19.39
C THR A 9 -7.19 -4.59 20.23
N THR A 10 -6.00 -4.29 19.74
CA THR A 10 -4.75 -4.64 20.44
C THR A 10 -3.81 -3.44 20.51
N ALA A 11 -3.44 -3.05 21.73
CA ALA A 11 -2.34 -2.11 21.94
C ALA A 11 -1.00 -2.79 21.62
N THR A 12 -0.18 -2.12 20.84
CA THR A 12 1.14 -2.62 20.43
C THR A 12 2.22 -2.15 21.40
N VAL A 13 3.46 -2.54 21.12
CA VAL A 13 4.63 -2.05 21.85
C VAL A 13 5.06 -0.64 21.43
N PHE A 14 4.55 -0.12 20.30
CA PHE A 14 4.95 1.16 19.73
C PHE A 14 4.29 2.35 20.45
N ASP A 15 5.08 3.42 20.65
CA ASP A 15 4.60 4.66 21.25
C ASP A 15 3.83 5.50 20.21
N THR A 16 2.87 6.31 20.65
CA THR A 16 2.07 7.18 19.76
C THR A 16 2.86 8.33 19.14
N GLU A 17 4.06 8.63 19.64
CA GLU A 17 4.97 9.64 19.07
C GLU A 17 5.66 9.13 17.78
N ASP A 18 5.41 7.87 17.38
CA ASP A 18 5.93 7.24 16.17
C ASP A 18 5.02 7.47 14.92
N ASP A 19 4.26 8.56 14.87
CA ASP A 19 3.26 8.89 13.82
C ASP A 19 3.85 9.27 12.45
N ASN A 20 5.17 9.26 12.34
CA ASN A 20 5.93 9.83 11.23
C ASN A 20 6.36 8.80 10.16
N GLY A 21 6.13 7.51 10.42
CA GLY A 21 6.44 6.41 9.50
C GLY A 21 5.24 5.93 8.69
N ILE A 22 5.51 5.20 7.60
CA ILE A 22 4.48 4.39 6.95
C ILE A 22 4.20 3.18 7.82
N TRP A 23 2.92 2.86 8.03
CA TRP A 23 2.44 1.68 8.75
C TRP A 23 1.86 0.67 7.76
N THR A 24 2.34 -0.57 7.82
CA THR A 24 1.90 -1.64 6.90
C THR A 24 2.08 -3.02 7.53
N PHE A 25 1.68 -4.06 6.81
CA PHE A 25 1.88 -5.46 7.18
C PHE A 25 2.79 -6.14 6.16
N ALA A 26 3.86 -6.76 6.62
CA ALA A 26 4.86 -7.45 5.77
C ALA A 26 5.53 -8.58 6.54
N ASP A 27 5.95 -9.65 5.86
CA ASP A 27 6.75 -10.71 6.48
C ASP A 27 8.21 -10.25 6.63
N LEU A 28 8.57 -9.80 7.83
CA LEU A 28 9.92 -9.29 8.11
C LEU A 28 10.90 -10.40 8.48
N THR A 29 10.38 -11.56 8.91
CA THR A 29 11.19 -12.65 9.48
C THR A 29 11.35 -13.84 8.54
N GLY A 30 10.56 -13.89 7.46
CA GLY A 30 10.50 -14.98 6.50
C GLY A 30 9.79 -16.22 7.03
N ASP A 31 8.86 -16.04 7.98
CA ASP A 31 8.11 -17.14 8.58
C ASP A 31 6.75 -17.39 7.91
N GLY A 32 6.40 -16.57 6.92
CA GLY A 32 5.15 -16.61 6.17
C GLY A 32 3.99 -15.86 6.84
N SER A 33 4.20 -15.27 8.02
CA SER A 33 3.22 -14.45 8.73
C SER A 33 3.48 -12.97 8.50
N LEU A 34 2.41 -12.18 8.42
CA LEU A 34 2.56 -10.73 8.30
C LEU A 34 2.83 -10.09 9.67
N ASP A 35 3.92 -9.35 9.77
CA ASP A 35 4.27 -8.52 10.92
C ASP A 35 3.73 -7.10 10.73
N LEU A 36 3.28 -6.46 11.82
CA LEU A 36 3.06 -5.02 11.83
C LEU A 36 4.41 -4.31 11.70
N ALA A 37 4.59 -3.60 10.59
CA ALA A 37 5.81 -2.89 10.26
C ALA A 37 5.60 -1.38 10.23
N ARG A 38 6.63 -0.65 10.67
CA ARG A 38 6.74 0.78 10.47
C ARG A 38 8.10 1.15 9.89
N THR A 39 8.16 2.18 9.07
CA THR A 39 9.45 2.81 8.76
C THR A 39 9.89 3.69 9.92
N ALA A 40 11.14 3.54 10.35
CA ALA A 40 11.75 4.36 11.40
C ALA A 40 12.99 5.09 10.87
N ASN A 41 13.47 6.08 11.61
CA ASN A 41 14.72 6.82 11.30
C ASN A 41 15.98 6.00 11.60
N THR A 42 16.01 4.74 11.15
CA THR A 42 17.15 3.85 11.23
C THR A 42 18.00 4.02 9.98
N PRO A 43 19.34 4.16 10.09
CA PRO A 43 20.20 4.23 8.92
C PRO A 43 20.02 3.01 8.02
N THR A 44 19.88 3.24 6.72
CA THR A 44 19.83 2.22 5.67
C THR A 44 20.87 2.53 4.60
N ALA A 45 20.94 1.71 3.56
CA ALA A 45 21.73 1.95 2.37
C ALA A 45 21.34 3.25 1.66
N PHE A 46 20.10 3.70 1.84
CA PHE A 46 19.63 4.96 1.32
C PHE A 46 20.49 6.08 1.93
N ASP A 47 21.16 6.84 1.06
CA ASP A 47 21.77 8.11 1.47
C ASP A 47 20.70 8.89 2.23
N ALA A 48 21.08 9.61 3.30
CA ALA A 48 20.15 10.35 4.14
C ALA A 48 19.09 11.01 3.27
N VAL A 49 17.92 10.38 3.19
CA VAL A 49 16.82 10.88 2.39
C VAL A 49 16.36 12.04 3.26
N ASP A 50 16.83 13.25 2.92
CA ASP A 50 16.86 14.39 3.85
C ASP A 50 15.45 14.86 4.25
N GLU A 51 14.40 14.16 3.78
CA GLU A 51 13.03 14.47 4.12
C GLU A 51 12.19 13.20 4.35
N HIS A 52 11.57 13.23 5.52
CA HIS A 52 10.43 12.49 6.05
C HIS A 52 9.54 11.74 5.01
N PRO A 53 8.97 10.55 5.31
CA PRO A 53 7.99 9.88 4.44
C PRO A 53 6.77 10.73 4.08
N ALA A 54 6.39 11.65 4.98
CA ALA A 54 5.33 12.64 4.73
C ALA A 54 5.82 13.93 4.04
N ALA A 55 7.12 14.09 3.80
CA ALA A 55 7.61 15.12 2.91
C ALA A 55 7.31 14.67 1.48
N SER A 56 6.44 15.47 0.86
CA SER A 56 5.51 15.20 -0.23
C SER A 56 6.00 14.55 -1.56
N GLY A 57 7.15 13.88 -1.60
CA GLY A 57 7.70 13.24 -2.79
C GLY A 57 8.31 11.84 -2.61
N HIS A 58 8.14 11.19 -1.47
CA HIS A 58 8.70 9.85 -1.22
C HIS A 58 7.59 8.88 -0.77
N THR A 59 7.67 7.62 -1.19
CA THR A 59 6.84 6.52 -0.67
C THR A 59 7.73 5.34 -0.32
N PHE A 60 7.59 4.82 0.89
CA PHE A 60 8.26 3.58 1.29
C PHE A 60 7.29 2.40 1.19
N LEU A 61 7.79 1.28 0.70
CA LEU A 61 7.07 0.02 0.59
C LEU A 61 7.95 -1.09 1.17
N LEU A 62 7.31 -2.17 1.63
CA LEU A 62 7.99 -3.36 2.13
C LEU A 62 7.53 -4.57 1.31
N ARG A 63 8.44 -5.20 0.58
CA ARG A 63 8.19 -6.36 -0.29
C ARG A 63 9.44 -7.23 -0.42
N ASP A 64 9.26 -8.54 -0.54
CA ASP A 64 10.35 -9.48 -0.87
C ASP A 64 10.78 -9.31 -2.34
N TRP A 65 11.64 -8.32 -2.59
CA TRP A 65 12.12 -7.97 -3.92
C TRP A 65 13.24 -8.92 -4.39
N THR A 66 14.07 -9.35 -3.44
CA THR A 66 15.19 -10.24 -3.68
C THR A 66 14.77 -11.71 -3.82
N GLY A 67 13.57 -12.07 -3.35
CA GLY A 67 13.05 -13.44 -3.35
C GLY A 67 13.68 -14.30 -2.25
N ASP A 68 14.17 -13.68 -1.17
CA ASP A 68 14.83 -14.36 -0.05
C ASP A 68 13.84 -14.77 1.07
N GLY A 69 12.56 -14.41 0.90
CA GLY A 69 11.48 -14.66 1.85
C GLY A 69 11.29 -13.54 2.87
N ARG A 70 12.12 -12.49 2.90
CA ARG A 70 11.95 -11.36 3.81
C ARG A 70 11.63 -10.09 3.05
N ALA A 71 10.82 -9.22 3.65
CA ALA A 71 10.50 -7.96 3.02
C ALA A 71 11.71 -7.01 2.97
N ASP A 72 12.14 -6.67 1.75
CA ASP A 72 13.10 -5.62 1.46
C ASP A 72 12.46 -4.23 1.59
N LEU A 73 13.27 -3.21 1.89
CA LEU A 73 12.82 -1.83 1.95
C LEU A 73 12.92 -1.19 0.57
N ILE A 74 11.82 -0.66 0.08
CA ILE A 74 11.71 -0.04 -1.23
C ILE A 74 11.36 1.43 -1.05
N LEU A 75 12.16 2.32 -1.62
CA LEU A 75 11.87 3.75 -1.73
C LEU A 75 11.47 4.07 -3.18
N VAL A 76 10.26 4.58 -3.34
CA VAL A 76 9.77 5.23 -4.56
C VAL A 76 9.98 6.73 -4.38
N LYS A 77 10.91 7.29 -5.15
CA LYS A 77 11.30 8.70 -5.07
C LYS A 77 10.72 9.46 -6.26
N THR A 78 9.84 10.41 -5.98
CA THR A 78 9.10 11.19 -7.00
C THR A 78 9.42 12.68 -6.99
N ARG A 79 10.43 13.13 -6.23
CA ARG A 79 10.92 14.50 -6.23
C ARG A 79 12.44 14.54 -6.12
N ASP A 80 13.01 15.66 -6.57
CA ASP A 80 14.46 15.90 -6.54
C ASP A 80 15.28 14.76 -7.17
N THR A 81 14.72 14.17 -8.23
CA THR A 81 15.33 13.16 -9.09
C THR A 81 16.10 13.86 -10.21
N PRO A 82 17.41 13.67 -10.38
CA PRO A 82 18.20 14.35 -11.41
C PRO A 82 17.66 14.18 -12.85
N GLY A 83 17.00 13.06 -13.14
CA GLY A 83 16.39 12.78 -14.45
C GLY A 83 14.96 13.28 -14.64
N GLY A 84 14.32 13.81 -13.59
CA GLY A 84 12.92 14.23 -13.61
C GLY A 84 11.91 13.06 -13.70
N LYS A 85 12.39 11.84 -13.53
CA LYS A 85 11.63 10.60 -13.54
C LYS A 85 11.66 9.96 -12.16
N VAL A 86 10.61 9.23 -11.82
CA VAL A 86 10.53 8.50 -10.54
C VAL A 86 11.70 7.52 -10.44
N GLU A 87 12.39 7.50 -9.31
CA GLU A 87 13.47 6.54 -9.03
C GLU A 87 13.00 5.46 -8.06
N LEU A 88 13.45 4.23 -8.30
CA LEU A 88 13.24 3.09 -7.42
C LEU A 88 14.56 2.69 -6.78
N HIS A 89 14.59 2.69 -5.45
CA HIS A 89 15.73 2.29 -4.63
C HIS A 89 15.31 1.13 -3.74
N VAL A 90 16.08 0.04 -3.73
CA VAL A 90 15.77 -1.15 -2.93
C VAL A 90 16.95 -1.48 -2.03
N ALA A 91 16.72 -1.55 -0.73
CA ALA A 91 17.68 -1.98 0.29
C ALA A 91 17.33 -3.39 0.78
N ALA A 92 18.29 -4.30 0.69
CA ALA A 92 18.04 -5.73 0.92
C ALA A 92 17.96 -6.08 2.42
N ALA A 93 16.94 -6.85 2.81
CA ALA A 93 16.76 -7.32 4.18
C ALA A 93 17.88 -8.29 4.61
N ASP A 94 18.42 -9.08 3.68
CA ASP A 94 19.56 -9.98 3.93
C ASP A 94 20.89 -9.29 4.21
N ALA A 95 20.96 -8.00 3.90
CA ALA A 95 22.09 -7.13 4.20
C ALA A 95 21.76 -6.13 5.33
N ASP A 96 20.78 -6.42 6.19
CA ASP A 96 20.30 -5.53 7.26
C ASP A 96 19.90 -4.14 6.74
N TYR A 97 19.37 -4.09 5.52
CA TYR A 97 19.05 -2.87 4.76
C TYR A 97 20.27 -1.96 4.52
N GLN A 98 21.50 -2.45 4.68
CA GLN A 98 22.74 -1.68 4.50
C GLN A 98 23.36 -1.82 3.10
N ALA A 99 22.75 -2.59 2.20
CA ALA A 99 23.17 -2.72 0.81
C ALA A 99 21.99 -2.54 -0.15
N TYR A 100 22.26 -1.88 -1.27
CA TYR A 100 21.29 -1.77 -2.35
C TYR A 100 21.18 -3.09 -3.13
N ALA A 101 19.97 -3.62 -3.25
CA ALA A 101 19.63 -4.64 -4.24
C ALA A 101 19.36 -4.03 -5.62
N LEU A 102 18.87 -2.78 -5.67
CA LEU A 102 18.58 -2.04 -6.90
C LEU A 102 18.67 -0.53 -6.66
N GLN A 103 19.15 0.19 -7.66
CA GLN A 103 18.92 1.63 -7.84
C GLN A 103 18.67 1.88 -9.32
N THR A 104 17.51 2.42 -9.68
CA THR A 104 17.20 2.70 -11.08
C THR A 104 16.23 3.85 -11.22
N GLU A 105 16.38 4.60 -12.31
CA GLU A 105 15.30 5.44 -12.83
C GLU A 105 14.18 4.53 -13.38
N THR A 106 12.94 4.95 -13.19
CA THR A 106 11.77 4.33 -13.80
C THR A 106 11.30 5.16 -14.98
N VAL A 107 10.33 4.62 -15.70
CA VAL A 107 9.74 5.26 -16.88
C VAL A 107 8.70 6.34 -16.54
N PHE A 108 8.24 6.37 -15.29
CA PHE A 108 7.22 7.30 -14.83
C PHE A 108 7.77 8.71 -14.67
N ASP A 109 7.01 9.69 -15.13
CA ASP A 109 7.21 11.07 -14.72
C ASP A 109 6.91 11.23 -13.23
N CYS A 110 7.64 12.14 -12.59
CA CYS A 110 7.42 12.49 -11.19
C CYS A 110 6.01 13.11 -11.02
N GLU A 111 5.14 12.39 -10.30
CA GLU A 111 3.77 12.82 -9.98
C GLU A 111 3.42 12.55 -8.51
N ASP A 112 2.52 13.37 -7.96
CA ASP A 112 1.98 13.26 -6.59
C ASP A 112 0.45 13.16 -6.53
N GLY A 113 -0.19 12.98 -7.69
CA GLY A 113 -1.64 12.93 -7.88
C GLY A 113 -2.28 11.57 -7.58
N GLY A 114 -1.66 10.76 -6.73
CA GLY A 114 -2.07 9.38 -6.55
C GLY A 114 -1.25 8.63 -5.51
N ALA A 115 -1.42 7.31 -5.47
CA ALA A 115 -0.72 6.42 -4.57
C ALA A 115 0.27 5.53 -5.33
N TRP A 116 1.46 5.35 -4.76
CA TRP A 116 2.46 4.40 -5.24
C TRP A 116 2.36 3.09 -4.48
N THR A 117 2.35 1.98 -5.21
CA THR A 117 2.32 0.62 -4.64
C THR A 117 3.06 -0.35 -5.56
N MET A 118 3.07 -1.64 -5.22
CA MET A 118 3.63 -2.69 -6.07
C MET A 118 2.61 -3.79 -6.30
N THR A 119 2.78 -4.57 -7.37
CA THR A 119 2.01 -5.79 -7.61
C THR A 119 2.16 -6.80 -6.49
N TYR A 120 1.17 -7.67 -6.34
CA TYR A 120 1.16 -8.77 -5.39
C TYR A 120 1.10 -10.11 -6.14
N PRO A 121 1.62 -11.23 -5.58
CA PRO A 121 2.43 -11.32 -4.35
C PRO A 121 3.88 -10.91 -4.55
N ARG A 122 4.39 -10.93 -5.78
CA ARG A 122 5.83 -10.88 -6.05
C ARG A 122 6.46 -9.49 -6.01
N GLY A 123 5.67 -8.41 -5.98
CA GLY A 123 6.22 -7.04 -5.99
C GLY A 123 7.10 -6.76 -7.22
N ASP A 124 6.77 -7.33 -8.37
CA ASP A 124 7.63 -7.32 -9.57
C ASP A 124 7.34 -6.15 -10.53
N HIS A 125 6.26 -5.40 -10.29
CA HIS A 125 5.92 -4.17 -11.01
C HIS A 125 5.61 -3.04 -10.05
N LEU A 126 6.15 -1.85 -10.33
CA LEU A 126 5.75 -0.62 -9.68
C LEU A 126 4.41 -0.18 -10.26
N VAL A 127 3.47 0.19 -9.39
CA VAL A 127 2.14 0.62 -9.74
C VAL A 127 1.90 2.03 -9.24
N TYR A 128 1.38 2.89 -10.12
CA TYR A 128 0.85 4.19 -9.77
C TYR A 128 -0.67 4.17 -9.93
N LEU A 129 -1.37 4.36 -8.81
CA LEU A 129 -2.81 4.55 -8.75
C LEU A 129 -3.08 6.05 -8.84
N LYS A 130 -3.34 6.53 -10.05
CA LYS A 130 -3.60 7.95 -10.29
C LYS A 130 -5.05 8.27 -9.92
N THR A 131 -5.23 9.22 -9.02
CA THR A 131 -6.54 9.60 -8.44
C THR A 131 -6.88 11.06 -8.63
N ARG A 132 -5.90 11.88 -9.05
CA ARG A 132 -6.06 13.27 -9.49
C ARG A 132 -5.61 13.46 -10.92
N ASP A 133 -6.15 14.51 -11.53
CA ASP A 133 -5.76 14.95 -12.88
C ASP A 133 -5.82 13.80 -13.91
N CYS A 134 -6.78 12.89 -13.71
CA CYS A 134 -6.99 11.73 -14.56
C CYS A 134 -7.65 12.19 -15.86
N GLY A 135 -7.01 11.92 -17.00
CA GLY A 135 -7.51 12.35 -18.31
C GLY A 135 -8.85 11.72 -18.67
N SER A 136 -9.16 10.56 -18.06
CA SER A 136 -10.43 9.85 -18.18
C SER A 136 -11.54 10.34 -17.24
N GLY A 137 -11.20 11.08 -16.18
CA GLY A 137 -12.09 11.37 -15.05
C GLY A 137 -12.31 10.19 -14.08
N MET A 138 -11.71 9.03 -14.39
CA MET A 138 -11.72 7.83 -13.55
C MET A 138 -10.34 7.64 -12.92
N VAL A 139 -10.25 6.92 -11.80
CA VAL A 139 -8.97 6.45 -11.26
C VAL A 139 -8.29 5.58 -12.33
N GLU A 140 -7.00 5.80 -12.55
CA GLU A 140 -6.20 5.09 -13.57
C GLU A 140 -5.11 4.25 -12.90
N VAL A 141 -4.98 2.99 -13.32
CA VAL A 141 -3.88 2.11 -12.90
C VAL A 141 -2.78 2.13 -13.95
N HIS A 142 -1.57 2.53 -13.55
CA HIS A 142 -0.39 2.51 -14.42
C HIS A 142 0.63 1.54 -13.84
N THR A 143 1.19 0.64 -14.66
CA THR A 143 2.14 -0.39 -14.19
C THR A 143 3.43 -0.34 -14.98
N ALA A 144 4.59 -0.51 -14.33
CA ALA A 144 5.89 -0.66 -14.99
C ALA A 144 6.71 -1.80 -14.34
N GLY A 145 7.24 -2.70 -15.16
CA GLY A 145 7.92 -3.91 -14.68
C GLY A 145 9.40 -3.75 -14.33
N ARG A 146 9.92 -4.68 -13.51
CA ARG A 146 11.32 -4.77 -13.01
C ARG A 146 12.44 -4.65 -14.05
N GLY A 147 12.16 -4.92 -15.33
CA GLY A 147 13.14 -4.92 -16.43
C GLY A 147 13.16 -3.66 -17.30
N GLY A 148 12.48 -2.58 -16.91
CA GLY A 148 12.40 -1.36 -17.73
C GLY A 148 11.49 -1.51 -18.95
N GLY A 149 10.54 -2.45 -18.91
CA GLY A 149 9.36 -2.32 -19.75
C GLY A 149 8.71 -0.97 -19.47
N GLY A 150 8.38 -0.23 -20.54
CA GLY A 150 7.64 1.03 -20.43
C GLY A 150 6.39 0.85 -19.55
N PRO A 151 5.86 1.93 -18.96
CA PRO A 151 4.59 1.81 -18.28
C PRO A 151 3.56 1.43 -19.34
N SER A 152 2.38 0.95 -18.96
CA SER A 152 1.27 1.00 -19.92
C SER A 152 1.16 2.46 -20.40
N ASP A 153 1.48 2.73 -21.68
CA ASP A 153 1.55 4.09 -22.26
C ASP A 153 0.23 4.88 -22.12
N ARG A 154 -0.85 4.18 -21.74
CA ARG A 154 -2.09 4.72 -21.22
C ARG A 154 -2.41 3.96 -19.94
N GLY A 155 -2.48 4.68 -18.82
CA GLY A 155 -3.09 4.13 -17.60
C GLY A 155 -4.45 3.53 -17.92
N GLU A 156 -4.75 2.41 -17.29
CA GLU A 156 -6.00 1.71 -17.48
C GLU A 156 -7.06 2.39 -16.59
N PRO A 157 -8.05 3.09 -17.15
CA PRO A 157 -9.11 3.69 -16.35
C PRO A 157 -9.93 2.58 -15.70
N THR A 158 -10.32 2.80 -14.45
CA THR A 158 -11.09 1.85 -13.65
C THR A 158 -12.57 2.23 -13.64
N ALA A 159 -13.41 1.45 -12.96
CA ALA A 159 -14.81 1.77 -12.71
C ALA A 159 -15.03 2.79 -11.57
N PHE A 160 -13.97 3.36 -11.02
CA PHE A 160 -14.06 4.36 -9.97
C PHE A 160 -13.84 5.76 -10.53
N GLU A 161 -14.73 6.68 -10.18
CA GLU A 161 -14.49 8.11 -10.41
C GLU A 161 -13.27 8.57 -9.62
N ALA A 162 -12.50 9.48 -10.19
CA ALA A 162 -11.32 10.04 -9.55
C ALA A 162 -11.72 10.82 -8.28
N GLU A 163 -11.32 10.32 -7.10
CA GLU A 163 -11.53 10.99 -5.82
C GLU A 163 -10.41 10.73 -4.79
N GLU A 164 -10.33 11.59 -3.78
CA GLU A 164 -9.27 11.57 -2.75
C GLU A 164 -9.85 11.45 -1.33
N ASN A 165 -11.03 10.88 -1.17
CA ASN A 165 -11.73 10.80 0.11
C ASN A 165 -11.37 9.58 0.98
N GLY A 166 -10.24 8.95 0.72
CA GLY A 166 -9.88 7.71 1.37
C GLY A 166 -8.50 7.20 0.95
N THR A 167 -8.28 5.91 1.21
CA THR A 167 -7.03 5.22 0.86
C THR A 167 -7.25 4.31 -0.34
N TRP A 168 -6.40 4.44 -1.35
CA TRP A 168 -6.36 3.56 -2.52
C TRP A 168 -5.22 2.56 -2.38
N CYS A 169 -5.49 1.28 -2.61
CA CYS A 169 -4.47 0.25 -2.57
C CYS A 169 -4.80 -0.93 -3.47
N LEU A 170 -3.79 -1.71 -3.79
CA LEU A 170 -3.96 -3.03 -4.36
C LEU A 170 -3.87 -4.07 -3.25
N ALA A 171 -4.77 -5.05 -3.26
CA ALA A 171 -4.73 -6.17 -2.34
C ALA A 171 -5.14 -7.47 -3.08
N PRO A 172 -4.55 -8.62 -2.73
CA PRO A 172 -4.96 -9.89 -3.30
C PRO A 172 -6.40 -10.25 -2.94
N ARG A 173 -6.99 -11.09 -3.80
CA ARG A 173 -8.24 -11.78 -3.53
C ARG A 173 -7.95 -13.28 -3.39
N GLY A 174 -7.88 -13.77 -2.16
CA GLY A 174 -7.56 -15.17 -1.86
C GLY A 174 -6.06 -15.50 -1.99
N VAL A 175 -5.65 -16.52 -1.24
CA VAL A 175 -4.27 -17.02 -1.17
C VAL A 175 -3.78 -17.39 -2.58
N ASP A 176 -2.86 -16.61 -3.13
CA ASP A 176 -1.99 -17.07 -4.21
C ASP A 176 -1.12 -18.16 -3.58
N ASP A 177 -1.42 -19.44 -3.83
CA ASP A 177 -0.75 -20.61 -3.28
C ASP A 177 0.68 -20.80 -3.81
N GLY A 178 1.29 -19.71 -4.32
CA GLY A 178 2.63 -19.66 -4.84
C GLY A 178 2.80 -20.36 -6.19
N GLU A 179 1.76 -21.01 -6.72
CA GLU A 179 1.83 -21.84 -7.92
C GLU A 179 0.76 -21.50 -8.97
N GLY A 180 0.59 -20.22 -9.28
CA GLY A 180 0.35 -19.83 -10.68
C GLY A 180 -0.69 -18.76 -10.94
N GLY A 181 -0.20 -17.58 -11.32
CA GLY A 181 -0.93 -16.64 -12.15
C GLY A 181 -0.40 -15.23 -11.98
N GLY A 182 0.34 -14.72 -12.96
CA GLY A 182 0.76 -13.32 -13.01
C GLY A 182 -0.40 -12.35 -13.27
N GLY A 183 -1.50 -12.50 -12.54
CA GLY A 183 -2.63 -11.57 -12.53
C GLY A 183 -2.33 -10.39 -11.61
N LEU A 184 -2.80 -9.20 -12.00
CA LEU A 184 -2.72 -8.02 -11.13
C LEU A 184 -3.67 -8.19 -9.94
N ALA A 185 -3.36 -7.53 -8.82
CA ALA A 185 -4.24 -7.51 -7.65
C ALA A 185 -5.47 -6.63 -7.89
N ASP A 186 -6.57 -6.94 -7.20
CA ASP A 186 -7.79 -6.15 -7.24
C ASP A 186 -7.52 -4.75 -6.66
N LEU A 187 -8.21 -3.74 -7.21
CA LEU A 187 -8.14 -2.37 -6.73
C LEU A 187 -9.15 -2.18 -5.62
N TYR A 188 -8.69 -1.73 -4.46
CA TYR A 188 -9.52 -1.42 -3.32
C TYR A 188 -9.51 0.08 -3.02
N TYR A 189 -10.67 0.53 -2.54
CA TYR A 189 -10.87 1.88 -2.04
C TYR A 189 -11.49 1.83 -0.65
N VAL A 190 -10.74 2.28 0.35
CA VAL A 190 -11.20 2.48 1.71
C VAL A 190 -11.62 3.93 1.86
N LYS A 191 -12.91 4.20 1.66
CA LYS A 191 -13.48 5.55 1.73
C LYS A 191 -13.73 5.92 3.19
N THR A 192 -13.14 7.02 3.64
CA THR A 192 -13.19 7.46 5.04
C THR A 192 -13.80 8.84 5.20
N ARG A 193 -13.78 9.66 4.15
CA ARG A 193 -14.41 10.98 4.10
C ARG A 193 -15.55 11.00 3.09
N GLU A 194 -16.49 11.93 3.29
CA GLU A 194 -17.63 12.11 2.41
C GLU A 194 -18.36 10.79 2.09
N THR A 195 -18.45 9.90 3.08
CA THR A 195 -19.14 8.62 2.95
C THR A 195 -20.64 8.83 3.02
N ASP A 196 -21.40 8.13 2.18
CA ASP A 196 -22.86 8.25 2.17
C ASP A 196 -23.48 7.58 3.41
N SER A 197 -22.77 6.58 3.94
CA SER A 197 -23.19 5.79 5.10
C SER A 197 -22.86 6.44 6.46
N GLY A 198 -21.94 7.42 6.49
CA GLY A 198 -21.41 8.01 7.73
C GLY A 198 -20.43 7.11 8.49
N VAL A 199 -20.07 5.96 7.92
CA VAL A 199 -19.04 5.02 8.41
C VAL A 199 -18.00 4.79 7.31
N VAL A 200 -16.92 4.08 7.62
CA VAL A 200 -15.91 3.71 6.61
C VAL A 200 -16.50 2.69 5.63
N GLU A 201 -16.30 2.92 4.33
CA GLU A 201 -16.79 2.05 3.25
C GLU A 201 -15.62 1.40 2.54
N VAL A 202 -15.75 0.12 2.20
CA VAL A 202 -14.77 -0.62 1.40
C VAL A 202 -15.39 -1.00 0.07
N HIS A 203 -14.72 -0.59 -1.00
CA HIS A 203 -15.09 -0.91 -2.37
C HIS A 203 -13.96 -1.66 -3.05
N ALA A 204 -14.29 -2.51 -4.03
CA ALA A 204 -13.29 -3.19 -4.86
C ALA A 204 -13.68 -3.18 -6.34
N ALA A 205 -12.67 -3.23 -7.22
CA ALA A 205 -12.83 -3.54 -8.64
C ALA A 205 -11.82 -4.63 -9.06
N THR A 206 -12.25 -5.58 -9.89
CA THR A 206 -11.43 -6.77 -10.15
C THR A 206 -10.36 -6.54 -11.21
N ALA A 207 -9.14 -6.97 -10.98
CA ALA A 207 -8.10 -6.97 -12.01
C ALA A 207 -8.45 -7.86 -13.21
N GLU A 208 -9.17 -8.97 -12.98
CA GLU A 208 -9.64 -9.89 -14.04
C GLU A 208 -10.48 -9.17 -15.11
N SER A 209 -11.25 -8.15 -14.71
CA SER A 209 -12.08 -7.34 -15.60
C SER A 209 -11.36 -6.11 -16.17
N GLY A 210 -10.06 -5.91 -15.86
CA GLY A 210 -9.40 -4.62 -16.08
C GLY A 210 -9.97 -3.52 -15.19
N TRP A 211 -10.30 -3.87 -13.94
CA TRP A 211 -10.91 -3.01 -12.91
C TRP A 211 -12.24 -2.36 -13.31
N GLN A 212 -13.03 -3.04 -14.14
CA GLN A 212 -14.35 -2.56 -14.58
C GLN A 212 -15.51 -3.13 -13.77
N ASP A 213 -15.39 -4.37 -13.29
CA ASP A 213 -16.42 -4.98 -12.45
C ASP A 213 -16.19 -4.59 -10.99
N ARG A 214 -17.23 -4.11 -10.31
CA ARG A 214 -17.22 -3.73 -8.89
C ARG A 214 -17.90 -4.79 -8.02
N PRO A 215 -17.20 -5.87 -7.62
CA PRO A 215 -17.80 -6.98 -6.88
C PRO A 215 -18.12 -6.63 -5.42
N LEU A 216 -17.53 -5.55 -4.88
CA LEU A 216 -17.62 -5.18 -3.48
C LEU A 216 -17.91 -3.68 -3.34
N GLY A 217 -18.87 -3.37 -2.48
CA GLY A 217 -19.21 -2.04 -2.02
C GLY A 217 -20.00 -2.18 -0.73
N ILE A 218 -19.31 -2.15 0.39
CA ILE A 218 -19.87 -2.46 1.71
C ILE A 218 -19.47 -1.43 2.74
N VAL A 219 -20.32 -1.26 3.74
CA VAL A 219 -20.03 -0.45 4.92
C VAL A 219 -19.33 -1.31 5.96
N SER A 220 -18.38 -0.73 6.70
CA SER A 220 -17.74 -1.37 7.84
C SER A 220 -18.38 -0.92 9.15
N SER A 221 -18.04 -1.59 10.26
CA SER A 221 -18.40 -1.12 11.61
C SER A 221 -17.57 0.07 12.10
N PHE A 222 -16.53 0.49 11.36
CA PHE A 222 -15.66 1.57 11.80
C PHE A 222 -16.27 2.95 11.55
N ALA A 223 -16.19 3.81 12.56
CA ALA A 223 -16.38 5.24 12.37
C ALA A 223 -15.24 5.80 11.49
N PRO A 224 -15.51 6.87 10.71
CA PRO A 224 -14.45 7.62 10.05
C PRO A 224 -13.39 8.06 11.05
N GLY A 225 -12.13 7.72 10.79
CA GLY A 225 -10.99 8.08 11.63
C GLY A 225 -9.87 8.70 10.81
N GLU A 226 -9.30 9.80 11.32
CA GLU A 226 -8.15 10.50 10.73
C GLU A 226 -6.89 10.36 11.60
N ASP A 227 -6.95 9.62 12.70
CA ASP A 227 -5.90 9.49 13.72
C ASP A 227 -4.97 8.28 13.49
N GLY A 228 -4.96 7.77 12.27
CA GLY A 228 -4.31 6.50 11.94
C GLY A 228 -4.21 6.24 10.46
N HIS A 229 -3.77 5.03 10.13
CA HIS A 229 -3.58 4.54 8.77
C HIS A 229 -4.54 3.39 8.50
N TRP A 230 -5.13 3.40 7.30
CA TRP A 230 -5.97 2.32 6.81
C TRP A 230 -5.14 1.37 5.97
N VAL A 231 -5.14 0.10 6.34
CA VAL A 231 -4.37 -0.94 5.66
C VAL A 231 -5.31 -2.10 5.32
N LEU A 232 -5.20 -2.61 4.10
CA LEU A 232 -5.77 -3.90 3.73
C LEU A 232 -4.66 -4.95 3.77
N ALA A 233 -4.87 -6.00 4.54
CA ALA A 233 -3.90 -7.08 4.71
C ALA A 233 -4.63 -8.42 4.76
N ASP A 234 -4.02 -9.47 4.25
CA ASP A 234 -4.54 -10.83 4.40
C ASP A 234 -3.96 -11.45 5.68
N LEU A 235 -4.64 -11.28 6.83
CA LEU A 235 -4.15 -11.77 8.12
C LEU A 235 -4.62 -13.19 8.43
N ASN A 236 -5.64 -13.68 7.72
CA ASN A 236 -6.29 -14.96 7.99
C ASN A 236 -6.34 -15.92 6.78
N GLY A 237 -5.79 -15.55 5.63
CA GLY A 237 -5.81 -16.36 4.40
C GLY A 237 -7.17 -16.32 3.68
N GLY A 238 -7.92 -15.24 3.83
CA GLY A 238 -9.28 -15.08 3.33
C GLY A 238 -9.36 -14.66 1.87
N ASP A 239 -10.52 -14.90 1.24
CA ASP A 239 -10.79 -14.45 -0.14
C ASP A 239 -10.95 -12.92 -0.27
N VAL A 240 -11.05 -12.21 0.85
CA VAL A 240 -11.19 -10.75 0.94
C VAL A 240 -10.20 -10.28 2.01
N PRO A 241 -9.36 -9.27 1.73
CA PRO A 241 -8.39 -8.79 2.71
C PRO A 241 -9.09 -8.23 3.94
N ASP A 242 -8.48 -8.35 5.09
CA ASP A 242 -8.94 -7.76 6.34
C ASP A 242 -8.78 -6.24 6.29
N LEU A 243 -9.75 -5.52 6.88
CA LEU A 243 -9.68 -4.07 7.04
C LEU A 243 -9.05 -3.75 8.39
N VAL A 244 -7.86 -3.17 8.35
CA VAL A 244 -7.09 -2.83 9.54
C VAL A 244 -6.98 -1.31 9.68
N TYR A 245 -7.34 -0.80 10.85
CA TYR A 245 -7.05 0.58 11.26
C TYR A 245 -5.89 0.58 12.25
N VAL A 246 -4.76 1.12 11.82
CA VAL A 246 -3.58 1.35 12.66
C VAL A 246 -3.73 2.75 13.28
N LYS A 247 -4.28 2.83 14.47
CA LYS A 247 -4.53 4.08 15.18
C LYS A 247 -3.26 4.51 15.91
N VAL A 248 -2.72 5.67 15.53
CA VAL A 248 -1.42 6.16 16.03
C VAL A 248 -1.55 7.43 16.86
N ARG A 249 -2.66 8.16 16.73
CA ARG A 249 -3.00 9.34 17.53
C ARG A 249 -4.31 9.12 18.30
N ASP A 250 -4.48 9.87 19.38
CA ASP A 250 -5.69 9.85 20.22
C ASP A 250 -6.12 8.42 20.66
N THR A 251 -5.14 7.56 20.89
CA THR A 251 -5.30 6.16 21.33
C THR A 251 -5.70 6.08 22.80
N ASP A 252 -6.53 5.11 23.16
CA ASP A 252 -6.99 4.96 24.55
C ASP A 252 -5.90 4.41 25.48
N SER A 253 -4.99 3.61 24.92
CA SER A 253 -3.90 2.94 25.64
C SER A 253 -2.64 3.80 25.79
N GLY A 254 -2.53 4.91 25.05
CA GLY A 254 -1.27 5.67 24.92
C GLY A 254 -0.18 4.94 24.13
N LYS A 255 -0.57 3.91 23.37
CA LYS A 255 0.26 3.12 22.46
C LYS A 255 -0.45 3.03 21.11
N VAL A 256 0.29 2.75 20.04
CA VAL A 256 -0.34 2.46 18.74
C VAL A 256 -1.29 1.26 18.90
N GLU A 257 -2.52 1.41 18.42
CA GLU A 257 -3.60 0.43 18.51
C GLU A 257 -3.91 -0.15 17.13
N ILE A 258 -4.08 -1.47 17.08
CA ILE A 258 -4.56 -2.18 15.89
C ILE A 258 -6.00 -2.57 16.10
N HIS A 259 -6.86 -2.10 15.20
CA HIS A 259 -8.26 -2.46 15.14
C HIS A 259 -8.52 -3.22 13.85
N THR A 260 -9.10 -4.41 13.94
CA THR A 260 -9.33 -5.26 12.77
C THR A 260 -10.81 -5.57 12.59
N ASN A 261 -11.30 -5.31 11.39
CA ASN A 261 -12.52 -5.89 10.87
C ASN A 261 -12.15 -7.06 9.95
N GLU A 262 -12.36 -8.29 10.43
CA GLU A 262 -12.15 -9.50 9.63
C GLU A 262 -13.37 -9.83 8.77
N VAL A 263 -13.19 -10.76 7.83
CA VAL A 263 -14.25 -11.33 6.97
C VAL A 263 -14.60 -12.75 7.38
#